data_AF-A0A9Q3YV17-F1
#
_entry.id   AF-A0A9Q3YV17-F1
#
_cell.length_a   1.000
_cell.length_b   1.000
_cell.length_c   1.000
_cell.angle_alpha   90.00
_cell.angle_beta   90.00
_cell.angle_gamma   90.00
#
_symmetry.space_group_name_H-M   'P 1'
#
loop_
_entity.id
_entity.type
_entity.pdbx_description
1 polymer ?
#
loop_
_entity_poly.entity_id
_entity_poly.type
_entity_poly.pdbx_seq_one_letter_code
_entity_poly.pdbx_strand_id
1 'polypeptide(L)'
;MFHGSIGAGGGTGNNIKSLSSRSGNKLELDDGAGSVYLTDQGGANMKFDGAGNVVHHANNDSTKTVGNDKTDKVGNNKKLEVGCDRIADVGNTHKVAVGGENSVLMMDKDGNIDLTGVNKITLKVGSSEILITGTKISITSSEVDIKAGSATANFKGDTKITGGQVDIN
;
A
#
# COMPACT_ATOMS: atom_id res chain seq x y z
N MET A 1 23.73 -30.90 20.01
CA MET A 1 23.29 -32.20 19.48
C MET A 1 23.11 -33.15 20.65
N PHE A 2 21.88 -33.57 20.95
CA PHE A 2 21.64 -34.65 21.90
C PHE A 2 22.27 -35.92 21.32
N HIS A 3 23.37 -36.39 21.89
CA HIS A 3 23.91 -37.71 21.55
C HIS A 3 23.07 -38.75 22.30
N GLY A 4 22.43 -39.66 21.57
CA GLY A 4 21.53 -40.68 22.09
C GLY A 4 22.22 -41.78 22.88
N SER A 5 22.82 -41.46 24.02
CA SER A 5 23.41 -42.46 24.93
C SER A 5 23.16 -42.19 26.42
N ILE A 6 22.31 -41.22 26.78
CA ILE A 6 21.91 -41.02 28.19
C ILE A 6 20.42 -40.64 28.25
N GLY A 7 19.59 -41.57 28.73
CA GLY A 7 18.13 -41.45 28.86
C GLY A 7 17.64 -40.52 30.00
N ALA A 8 18.44 -39.52 30.38
CA ALA A 8 18.11 -38.55 31.45
C ALA A 8 17.94 -37.11 30.91
N GLY A 9 17.86 -36.92 29.59
CA GLY A 9 17.89 -35.60 28.97
C GLY A 9 16.75 -34.68 29.43
N GLY A 10 17.09 -33.64 30.21
CA GLY A 10 16.21 -32.51 30.51
C GLY A 10 16.12 -32.06 31.97
N GLY A 11 17.25 -31.64 32.56
CA GLY A 11 17.23 -31.00 33.89
C GLY A 11 16.44 -29.68 33.91
N THR A 12 16.16 -29.16 35.11
CA THR A 12 15.55 -27.83 35.32
C THR A 12 16.30 -26.77 34.51
N GLY A 13 15.60 -26.02 33.66
CA GLY A 13 16.19 -25.01 32.78
C GLY A 13 16.64 -25.52 31.41
N ASN A 14 16.43 -26.81 31.08
CA ASN A 14 16.60 -27.33 29.72
C ASN A 14 15.43 -26.94 28.80
N ASN A 15 15.22 -25.64 28.64
CA ASN A 15 14.12 -25.06 27.88
C ASN A 15 14.46 -24.89 26.39
N ILE A 16 15.76 -24.93 26.04
CA ILE A 16 16.23 -24.68 24.68
C ILE A 16 16.50 -25.99 23.94
N LYS A 17 15.94 -26.11 22.74
CA LYS A 17 16.25 -27.18 21.78
C LYS A 17 16.64 -26.54 20.45
N SER A 18 17.77 -26.94 19.88
CA SER A 18 18.24 -26.31 18.64
C SER A 18 18.96 -27.27 17.70
N LEU A 19 18.91 -26.93 16.41
CA LEU A 19 19.76 -27.47 15.35
C LEU A 19 20.68 -26.34 14.91
N SER A 20 21.99 -26.61 14.85
CA SER A 20 22.96 -25.59 14.43
C SER A 20 24.03 -26.20 13.52
N SER A 21 24.39 -25.50 12.46
CA SER A 21 25.51 -25.86 11.60
C SER A 21 26.83 -25.27 12.11
N ARG A 22 27.96 -25.83 11.69
CA ARG A 22 29.29 -25.24 11.98
C ARG A 22 29.44 -23.83 11.41
N SER A 23 28.74 -23.53 10.31
CA SER A 23 28.75 -22.22 9.67
C SER A 23 27.87 -21.18 10.38
N GLY A 24 27.12 -21.54 11.43
CA GLY A 24 26.35 -20.58 12.21
C GLY A 24 24.86 -20.45 11.84
N ASN A 25 24.33 -21.30 10.96
CA ASN A 25 22.88 -21.36 10.73
C ASN A 25 22.22 -22.05 11.92
N LYS A 26 21.03 -21.60 12.35
CA LYS A 26 20.36 -22.10 13.55
C LYS A 26 18.84 -22.13 13.41
N LEU A 27 18.23 -23.22 13.86
CA LEU A 27 16.82 -23.29 14.27
C LEU A 27 16.78 -23.53 15.79
N GLU A 28 16.05 -22.71 16.53
CA GLU A 28 15.93 -22.77 17.98
C GLU A 28 14.46 -22.75 18.42
N LEU A 29 14.14 -23.63 19.36
CA LEU A 29 12.88 -23.73 20.08
C LEU A 29 13.20 -23.40 21.55
N ASP A 30 12.49 -22.44 22.12
CA ASP A 30 12.61 -22.06 23.54
C ASP A 30 11.26 -22.30 24.23
N ASP A 31 11.17 -23.41 24.98
CA ASP A 31 9.97 -23.79 25.75
C ASP A 31 9.72 -22.86 26.94
N GLY A 32 10.74 -22.13 27.40
CA GLY A 32 10.62 -21.17 28.51
C GLY A 32 9.95 -19.87 28.05
N ALA A 33 10.35 -19.37 26.87
CA ALA A 33 9.73 -18.21 26.23
C ALA A 33 8.49 -18.57 25.38
N GLY A 34 8.31 -19.85 25.04
CA GLY A 34 7.32 -20.29 24.06
C GLY A 34 7.62 -19.80 22.63
N SER A 35 8.90 -19.67 22.27
CA SER A 35 9.36 -18.96 21.06
C SER A 35 10.08 -19.87 20.06
N VAL A 36 10.12 -19.45 18.79
CA VAL A 36 10.86 -20.13 17.72
C VAL A 36 11.72 -19.12 16.96
N TYR A 37 12.98 -19.45 16.72
CA TYR A 37 13.93 -18.59 16.01
C TYR A 37 14.69 -19.36 14.93
N LEU A 38 14.65 -18.85 13.70
CA LEU A 38 15.40 -19.37 12.55
C LEU A 38 16.32 -18.27 12.05
N THR A 39 17.62 -18.56 11.89
CA THR A 39 18.60 -17.60 11.38
C THR A 39 19.64 -18.27 10.50
N ASP A 40 20.14 -17.54 9.52
CA ASP A 40 21.39 -17.87 8.84
C ASP A 40 22.59 -17.20 9.53
N GLN A 41 23.80 -17.48 9.02
CA GLN A 41 25.03 -16.84 9.47
C GLN A 41 25.16 -15.34 9.11
N GLY A 42 24.38 -14.88 8.14
CA GLY A 42 24.43 -13.53 7.57
C GLY A 42 23.50 -12.53 8.26
N GLY A 43 22.70 -12.98 9.23
CA GLY A 43 21.79 -12.16 10.03
C GLY A 43 20.34 -12.15 9.54
N ALA A 44 20.04 -12.78 8.39
CA ALA A 44 18.67 -12.95 7.94
C ALA A 44 17.96 -13.94 8.86
N ASN A 45 16.76 -13.59 9.32
CA ASN A 45 16.09 -14.36 10.36
C ASN A 45 14.57 -14.26 10.34
N MET A 46 13.94 -15.22 11.01
CA MET A 46 12.53 -15.24 11.35
C MET A 46 12.35 -15.57 12.84
N LYS A 47 11.57 -14.76 13.56
CA LYS A 47 11.30 -14.95 14.99
C LYS A 47 9.81 -14.97 15.27
N PHE A 48 9.34 -16.04 15.90
CA PHE A 48 8.03 -16.12 16.55
C PHE A 48 8.25 -15.97 18.05
N ASP A 49 7.67 -14.96 18.68
CA ASP A 49 8.10 -14.52 20.02
C ASP A 49 7.36 -15.14 21.21
N GLY A 50 6.36 -15.99 20.97
CA GLY A 50 5.52 -16.60 22.01
C GLY A 50 4.36 -15.72 22.50
N ALA A 51 4.38 -14.42 22.20
CA ALA A 51 3.28 -13.48 22.47
C ALA A 51 2.31 -13.34 21.27
N GLY A 52 2.55 -14.10 20.20
CA GLY A 52 1.75 -14.09 18.98
C GLY A 52 2.28 -13.17 17.88
N ASN A 53 3.49 -12.60 18.04
CA ASN A 53 4.12 -11.77 17.01
C ASN A 53 5.09 -12.59 16.16
N VAL A 54 5.29 -12.12 14.93
CA VAL A 54 6.31 -12.64 14.01
C VAL A 54 7.15 -11.49 13.46
N VAL A 55 8.46 -11.71 13.40
CA VAL A 55 9.42 -10.84 12.71
C VAL A 55 10.03 -11.63 11.57
N HIS A 56 10.10 -11.00 10.39
CA HIS A 56 10.82 -11.51 9.23
C HIS A 56 11.81 -10.42 8.80
N HIS A 57 13.10 -10.73 8.85
CA HIS A 57 14.17 -9.79 8.56
C HIS A 57 15.11 -10.35 7.51
N ALA A 58 15.38 -9.54 6.49
CA ALA A 58 16.38 -9.80 5.47
C ALA A 58 17.30 -8.58 5.39
N ASN A 59 18.62 -8.81 5.27
CA ASN A 59 19.63 -7.75 5.30
C ASN A 59 19.86 -7.11 3.93
N ASN A 60 19.60 -7.86 2.86
CA ASN A 60 19.77 -7.44 1.47
C ASN A 60 18.39 -7.50 0.79
N ASP A 61 18.16 -8.53 -0.02
CA ASP A 61 16.93 -8.66 -0.81
C ASP A 61 15.90 -9.59 -0.16
N SER A 62 14.62 -9.28 -0.37
CA SER A 62 13.49 -10.15 -0.02
C SER A 62 12.57 -10.31 -1.22
N THR A 63 12.55 -11.49 -1.83
CA THR A 63 11.70 -11.81 -2.98
C THR A 63 10.58 -12.76 -2.57
N LYS A 64 9.36 -12.52 -3.07
CA LYS A 64 8.20 -13.38 -2.82
C LYS A 64 7.44 -13.64 -4.10
N THR A 65 7.41 -14.90 -4.53
CA THR A 65 6.62 -15.36 -5.69
C THR A 65 5.43 -16.16 -5.21
N VAL A 66 4.24 -15.90 -5.77
CA VAL A 66 3.01 -16.64 -5.49
C VAL A 66 2.46 -17.12 -6.84
N GLY A 67 2.22 -18.43 -6.97
CA GLY A 67 1.84 -19.02 -8.26
C GLY A 67 0.38 -18.77 -8.67
N ASN A 68 -0.49 -18.48 -7.71
CA ASN A 68 -1.89 -18.16 -7.92
C ASN A 68 -2.21 -16.85 -7.15
N ASP A 69 -3.22 -16.88 -6.29
CA ASP A 69 -3.70 -15.69 -5.59
C ASP A 69 -2.94 -15.37 -4.30
N LYS A 70 -2.72 -14.08 -4.04
CA LYS A 70 -2.24 -13.55 -2.76
C LYS A 70 -3.29 -12.61 -2.16
N THR A 71 -3.75 -12.92 -0.95
CA THR A 71 -4.66 -12.07 -0.18
C THR A 71 -3.99 -11.60 1.11
N ASP A 72 -3.97 -10.28 1.33
CA ASP A 72 -3.49 -9.67 2.57
C ASP A 72 -4.68 -9.09 3.36
N LYS A 73 -5.08 -9.75 4.44
CA LYS A 73 -6.10 -9.24 5.37
C LYS A 73 -5.43 -8.60 6.59
N VAL A 74 -5.65 -7.30 6.79
CA VAL A 74 -5.12 -6.55 7.94
C VAL A 74 -6.28 -6.06 8.79
N GLY A 75 -6.28 -6.42 10.08
CA GLY A 75 -7.40 -6.12 11.00
C GLY A 75 -7.43 -4.68 11.53
N ASN A 76 -6.32 -3.95 11.41
CA ASN A 76 -6.20 -2.56 11.81
C ASN A 76 -5.46 -1.76 10.72
N ASN A 77 -4.26 -1.26 10.99
CA ASN A 77 -3.52 -0.40 10.06
C ASN A 77 -2.45 -1.15 9.26
N LYS A 78 -2.30 -0.81 7.97
CA LYS A 78 -1.16 -1.21 7.12
C LYS A 78 -0.29 0.01 6.82
N LYS A 79 0.85 0.14 7.49
CA LYS A 79 1.87 1.15 7.21
C LYS A 79 2.88 0.59 6.21
N LEU A 80 3.27 1.40 5.22
CA LEU A 80 4.31 1.07 4.24
C LEU A 80 5.31 2.22 4.17
N GLU A 81 6.58 1.91 4.41
CA GLU A 81 7.70 2.86 4.29
C GLU A 81 8.62 2.36 3.17
N VAL A 82 8.92 3.23 2.21
CA VAL A 82 9.77 2.93 1.05
C VAL A 82 10.83 4.03 0.97
N GLY A 83 12.10 3.63 0.97
CA GLY A 83 13.23 4.58 1.01
C GLY A 83 13.49 5.28 -0.33
N CYS A 84 13.19 4.61 -1.44
CA CYS A 84 13.29 5.14 -2.80
C CYS A 84 11.91 5.07 -3.47
N ASP A 85 11.76 4.26 -4.53
CA ASP A 85 10.55 4.22 -5.33
C ASP A 85 9.62 3.06 -4.97
N ARG A 86 8.30 3.33 -4.99
CA ARG A 86 7.27 2.30 -4.96
C ARG A 86 6.71 2.11 -6.37
N ILE A 87 7.05 0.99 -7.00
CA ILE A 87 6.56 0.61 -8.32
C ILE A 87 5.44 -0.42 -8.19
N ALA A 88 4.32 -0.20 -8.87
CA ALA A 88 3.23 -1.17 -9.00
C ALA A 88 2.96 -1.40 -10.50
N ASP A 89 3.45 -2.51 -11.01
CA ASP A 89 3.16 -2.97 -12.37
C ASP A 89 1.94 -3.90 -12.34
N VAL A 90 0.85 -3.48 -12.99
CA VAL A 90 -0.47 -4.10 -12.87
C VAL A 90 -1.01 -4.40 -14.26
N GLY A 91 -1.14 -5.69 -14.58
CA GLY A 91 -1.46 -6.12 -15.94
C GLY A 91 -2.90 -5.91 -16.42
N ASN A 92 -3.87 -5.64 -15.52
CA ASN A 92 -5.28 -5.50 -15.92
C ASN A 92 -5.98 -4.31 -15.28
N THR A 93 -6.14 -4.28 -13.96
CA THR A 93 -6.87 -3.19 -13.27
C THR A 93 -6.18 -2.84 -11.96
N HIS A 94 -5.87 -1.55 -11.77
CA HIS A 94 -5.47 -1.00 -10.49
C HIS A 94 -6.61 -0.17 -9.89
N LYS A 95 -7.21 -0.66 -8.80
CA LYS A 95 -8.34 -0.01 -8.12
C LYS A 95 -7.97 0.35 -6.69
N VAL A 96 -8.15 1.63 -6.34
CA VAL A 96 -8.13 2.11 -4.96
C VAL A 96 -9.55 2.52 -4.61
N ALA A 97 -10.17 1.81 -3.66
CA ALA A 97 -11.54 2.03 -3.25
C ALA A 97 -11.64 2.25 -1.73
N VAL A 98 -12.47 3.22 -1.32
CA VAL A 98 -12.70 3.56 0.08
C VAL A 98 -14.19 3.50 0.40
N GLY A 99 -14.52 3.02 1.61
CA GLY A 99 -15.89 3.02 2.13
C GLY A 99 -16.88 2.20 1.30
N GLY A 100 -16.44 1.06 0.74
CA GLY A 100 -17.31 0.24 -0.13
C GLY A 100 -17.58 0.89 -1.48
N GLU A 101 -16.54 1.46 -2.10
CA GLU A 101 -16.58 2.12 -3.43
C GLU A 101 -17.23 3.51 -3.46
N ASN A 102 -17.42 4.16 -2.30
CA ASN A 102 -17.88 5.55 -2.22
C ASN A 102 -16.88 6.56 -2.81
N SER A 103 -15.60 6.20 -2.85
CA SER A 103 -14.55 6.97 -3.50
C SER A 103 -13.59 6.01 -4.19
N VAL A 104 -13.40 6.17 -5.49
CA VAL A 104 -12.65 5.25 -6.34
C VAL A 104 -11.71 6.03 -7.25
N LEU A 105 -10.44 5.59 -7.27
CA LEU A 105 -9.51 5.83 -8.37
C LEU A 105 -9.26 4.48 -9.04
N MET A 106 -9.52 4.40 -10.33
CA MET A 106 -9.36 3.17 -11.11
C MET A 106 -8.61 3.44 -12.41
N MET A 107 -7.70 2.55 -12.75
CA MET A 107 -6.95 2.55 -14.00
C MET A 107 -7.00 1.15 -14.60
N ASP A 108 -7.09 1.06 -15.93
CA ASP A 108 -7.15 -0.22 -16.63
C ASP A 108 -6.11 -0.35 -17.76
N LYS A 109 -6.00 -1.57 -18.30
CA LYS A 109 -5.12 -1.90 -19.42
C LYS A 109 -5.44 -1.20 -20.74
N ASP A 110 -6.64 -0.63 -20.87
CA ASP A 110 -7.09 0.05 -22.09
C ASP A 110 -6.75 1.55 -22.03
N GLY A 111 -6.12 2.00 -20.94
CA GLY A 111 -5.66 3.38 -20.76
C GLY A 111 -6.72 4.30 -20.17
N ASN A 112 -7.83 3.76 -19.65
CA ASN A 112 -8.84 4.56 -18.96
C ASN A 112 -8.37 4.92 -17.55
N ILE A 113 -8.70 6.13 -17.12
CA ILE A 113 -8.49 6.61 -15.75
C ILE A 113 -9.81 7.18 -15.25
N ASP A 114 -10.43 6.47 -14.31
CA ASP A 114 -11.69 6.86 -13.71
C ASP A 114 -11.46 7.38 -12.29
N LEU A 115 -12.01 8.57 -12.03
CA LEU A 115 -12.11 9.16 -10.70
C LEU A 115 -13.58 9.37 -10.36
N THR A 116 -14.08 8.64 -9.37
CA THR A 116 -15.50 8.65 -8.99
C THR A 116 -15.66 8.92 -7.50
N GLY A 117 -16.58 9.82 -7.16
CA GLY A 117 -17.00 10.09 -5.80
C GLY A 117 -18.52 10.27 -5.75
N VAL A 118 -19.17 9.70 -4.73
CA VAL A 118 -20.63 9.74 -4.59
C VAL A 118 -21.17 11.15 -4.28
N ASN A 119 -20.42 11.94 -3.50
CA ASN A 119 -20.88 13.28 -3.06
C ASN A 119 -20.23 14.42 -3.86
N LYS A 120 -18.89 14.42 -3.94
CA LYS A 120 -18.11 15.45 -4.61
C LYS A 120 -16.71 14.97 -5.00
N ILE A 121 -16.11 15.63 -5.99
CA ILE A 121 -14.68 15.57 -6.30
C ILE A 121 -14.12 16.99 -6.21
N THR A 122 -12.99 17.17 -5.53
CA THR A 122 -12.37 18.48 -5.31
C THR A 122 -10.89 18.43 -5.70
N LEU A 123 -10.48 19.31 -6.63
CA LEU A 123 -9.08 19.54 -7.00
C LEU A 123 -8.72 20.95 -6.52
N LYS A 124 -7.77 21.10 -5.59
CA LYS A 124 -7.55 22.36 -4.88
C LYS A 124 -6.07 22.70 -4.65
N VAL A 125 -5.72 23.97 -4.86
CA VAL A 125 -4.44 24.57 -4.46
C VAL A 125 -4.73 25.93 -3.82
N GLY A 126 -4.54 26.05 -2.51
CA GLY A 126 -4.88 27.27 -1.78
C GLY A 126 -6.37 27.65 -1.95
N SER A 127 -6.63 28.84 -2.48
CA SER A 127 -7.99 29.32 -2.81
C SER A 127 -8.50 28.88 -4.19
N SER A 128 -7.64 28.36 -5.06
CA SER A 128 -8.05 27.87 -6.38
C SER A 128 -8.64 26.46 -6.26
N GLU A 129 -9.81 26.24 -6.85
CA GLU A 129 -10.59 25.01 -6.70
C GLU A 129 -11.39 24.65 -7.96
N ILE A 130 -11.37 23.36 -8.32
CA ILE A 130 -12.36 22.73 -9.19
C ILE A 130 -13.21 21.82 -8.31
N LEU A 131 -14.51 22.09 -8.24
CA LEU A 131 -15.47 21.32 -7.47
C LEU A 131 -16.51 20.70 -8.40
N ILE A 132 -16.61 19.37 -8.37
CA ILE A 132 -17.64 18.60 -9.06
C ILE A 132 -18.57 18.04 -7.99
N THR A 133 -19.87 18.29 -8.12
CA THR A 133 -20.95 17.66 -7.34
C THR A 133 -21.88 16.91 -8.27
N GLY A 134 -22.88 16.21 -7.72
CA GLY A 134 -23.89 15.54 -8.54
C GLY A 134 -24.71 16.48 -9.45
N THR A 135 -24.68 17.79 -9.23
CA THR A 135 -25.49 18.76 -9.98
C THR A 135 -24.73 19.95 -10.55
N LYS A 136 -23.48 20.17 -10.13
CA LYS A 136 -22.73 21.37 -10.49
C LYS A 136 -21.24 21.07 -10.66
N ILE A 137 -20.65 21.69 -11.67
CA ILE A 137 -19.20 21.86 -11.77
C ILE A 137 -18.90 23.35 -11.55
N SER A 138 -18.00 23.66 -10.62
CA SER A 138 -17.55 25.03 -10.33
C SER A 138 -16.04 25.11 -10.46
N ILE A 139 -15.55 26.18 -11.10
CA ILE A 139 -14.14 26.52 -11.16
C ILE A 139 -13.99 27.88 -10.49
N THR A 140 -13.12 28.00 -9.50
CA THR A 140 -12.88 29.24 -8.77
C THR A 140 -11.39 29.47 -8.67
N SER A 141 -10.93 30.64 -9.12
CA SER A 141 -9.55 31.10 -9.02
C SER A 141 -9.52 32.62 -9.21
N SER A 142 -8.40 33.27 -8.88
CA SER A 142 -8.18 34.68 -9.23
C SER A 142 -8.07 34.90 -10.74
N GLU A 143 -7.56 33.89 -11.46
CA GLU A 143 -7.40 33.91 -12.91
C GLU A 143 -7.65 32.49 -13.44
N VAL A 144 -8.41 32.39 -14.53
CA VAL A 144 -8.59 31.15 -15.29
C VAL A 144 -8.21 31.45 -16.73
N ASP A 145 -7.11 30.86 -17.18
CA ASP A 145 -6.58 31.04 -18.54
C ASP A 145 -6.82 29.76 -19.37
N ILE A 146 -7.42 29.92 -20.55
CA ILE A 146 -7.74 28.80 -21.47
C ILE A 146 -7.05 29.08 -22.80
N LYS A 147 -5.84 28.54 -22.97
CA LYS A 147 -5.04 28.64 -24.20
C LYS A 147 -5.17 27.37 -25.01
N ALA A 148 -5.82 27.45 -26.16
CA ALA A 148 -5.94 26.34 -27.11
C ALA A 148 -5.77 26.84 -28.54
N GLY A 149 -5.29 25.97 -29.45
CA GLY A 149 -5.24 26.30 -30.88
C GLY A 149 -6.62 26.57 -31.46
N SER A 150 -7.63 25.85 -30.98
CA SER A 150 -9.05 26.15 -31.18
C SER A 150 -9.80 25.85 -29.89
N ALA A 151 -10.81 26.67 -29.56
CA ALA A 151 -11.67 26.47 -28.42
C ALA A 151 -13.13 26.61 -28.84
N THR A 152 -14.00 25.77 -28.27
CA THR A 152 -15.44 25.87 -28.47
C THR A 152 -16.12 25.63 -27.13
N ALA A 153 -16.93 26.59 -26.69
CA ALA A 153 -17.80 26.44 -25.54
C ALA A 153 -19.23 26.26 -26.05
N ASN A 154 -19.84 25.09 -25.80
CA ASN A 154 -21.19 24.78 -26.26
C ASN A 154 -22.19 24.91 -25.10
N PHE A 155 -23.00 25.95 -25.12
CA PHE A 155 -24.06 26.19 -24.15
C PHE A 155 -25.43 25.96 -24.81
N LYS A 156 -26.18 24.97 -24.32
CA LYS A 156 -27.47 24.56 -24.92
C LYS A 156 -28.71 25.25 -24.34
N GLY A 157 -28.54 26.06 -23.29
CA GLY A 157 -29.62 26.77 -22.61
C GLY A 157 -29.22 28.20 -22.28
N ASP A 158 -30.01 28.84 -21.40
CA ASP A 158 -29.74 30.20 -20.97
C ASP A 158 -28.32 30.33 -20.42
N THR A 159 -27.56 31.24 -21.02
CA THR A 159 -26.14 31.44 -20.72
C THR A 159 -25.94 32.85 -20.20
N LYS A 160 -25.28 32.97 -19.05
CA LYS A 160 -24.95 34.25 -18.44
C LYS A 160 -23.44 34.40 -18.32
N ILE A 161 -22.89 35.38 -19.03
CA ILE A 161 -21.49 35.80 -18.95
C ILE A 161 -21.47 37.18 -18.30
N THR A 162 -20.70 37.34 -17.22
CA THR A 162 -20.57 38.60 -16.47
C THR A 162 -19.12 38.94 -16.21
N GLY A 163 -18.76 40.20 -16.33
CA GLY A 163 -17.42 40.75 -16.11
C GLY A 163 -17.40 42.25 -16.38
N GLY A 164 -16.27 42.91 -16.16
CA GLY A 164 -16.09 44.32 -16.51
C GLY A 164 -16.07 44.53 -18.02
N GLN A 165 -15.08 43.95 -18.70
CA GLN A 165 -14.94 43.92 -20.15
C GLN A 165 -15.09 42.47 -20.65
N VAL A 166 -15.81 42.29 -21.76
CA VAL A 166 -15.92 41.02 -22.49
C VAL A 166 -15.60 41.31 -23.94
N ASP A 167 -14.45 40.81 -24.40
CA ASP A 167 -14.01 40.97 -25.79
C ASP A 167 -14.37 39.71 -26.59
N ILE A 168 -15.08 39.91 -27.70
CA ILE A 168 -15.45 38.87 -28.67
C ILE A 168 -15.11 39.42 -30.05
N ASN A 169 -14.19 38.75 -30.74
CA ASN A 169 -13.65 39.18 -32.03
C ASN A 169 -13.68 38.07 -33.08
#